data_AF-A0A942ITG0-F1
#
_entry.id   AF-A0A942ITG0-F1
#
_cell.length_a   1.000
_cell.length_b   1.000
_cell.length_c   1.000
_cell.angle_alpha   90.00
_cell.angle_beta   90.00
_cell.angle_gamma   90.00
#
_symmetry.space_group_name_H-M   'P 1'
#
loop_
_entity.id
_entity.type
_entity.pdbx_description
1 polymer ?
#
loop_
_entity_poly.entity_id
_entity_poly.type
_entity_poly.pdbx_seq_one_letter_code
_entity_poly.pdbx_strand_id
1 'polypeptide(L)'
;MENKKHEMELLVHMFFGTLIFSVLAMPAVGLDLAAQWATSIGVSKFTAAALSGSSDILLAMDLTLFAAYISKTSWLFVKEMFK
;
A
#
# COMPACT_ATOMS: atom_id res chain seq x y z
N MET A 1 -19.93 -20.26 19.84
CA MET A 1 -19.77 -18.79 19.70
C MET A 1 -18.29 -18.34 19.67
N GLU A 2 -17.33 -19.24 19.92
CA GLU A 2 -15.90 -18.93 19.95
C GLU A 2 -15.26 -18.71 18.56
N ASN A 3 -15.66 -19.48 17.54
CA ASN A 3 -15.11 -19.36 16.17
C ASN A 3 -15.35 -17.99 15.50
N LYS A 4 -16.50 -17.33 15.76
CA LYS A 4 -16.81 -16.02 15.16
C LYS A 4 -15.91 -14.89 15.67
N LYS A 5 -15.31 -15.03 16.85
CA LYS A 5 -14.45 -13.99 17.42
C LYS A 5 -13.10 -13.92 16.71
N HIS A 6 -12.50 -15.07 16.40
CA HIS A 6 -11.22 -15.13 15.69
C HIS A 6 -11.33 -14.63 14.23
N GLU A 7 -12.41 -14.97 13.54
CA GLU A 7 -12.66 -14.47 12.17
C GLU A 7 -12.82 -12.95 12.13
N MET A 8 -13.50 -12.37 13.12
CA MET A 8 -13.70 -10.92 13.23
C MET A 8 -12.39 -10.19 13.55
N GLU A 9 -11.56 -10.75 14.44
CA GLU A 9 -10.27 -10.14 14.79
C GLU A 9 -9.32 -10.10 13.59
N LEU A 10 -9.34 -11.16 12.77
CA LEU A 10 -8.53 -11.25 11.56
C LEU A 10 -9.04 -10.35 10.44
N LEU A 11 -10.36 -10.25 10.26
CA LEU A 11 -10.99 -9.28 9.34
C LEU A 11 -10.65 -7.86 9.75
N VAL A 12 -10.72 -7.54 11.04
CA VAL A 12 -10.34 -6.22 11.57
C VAL A 12 -8.86 -5.96 11.33
N HIS A 13 -7.98 -6.94 11.55
CA HIS A 13 -6.54 -6.76 11.33
C HIS A 13 -6.19 -6.55 9.85
N MET A 14 -6.82 -7.31 8.94
CA MET A 14 -6.66 -7.14 7.50
C MET A 14 -7.23 -5.80 7.01
N PHE A 15 -8.38 -5.39 7.57
CA PHE A 15 -8.99 -4.10 7.28
C PHE A 15 -8.13 -2.94 7.75
N PHE A 16 -7.60 -2.97 8.98
CA PHE A 16 -6.68 -1.95 9.48
C PHE A 16 -5.37 -1.93 8.70
N GLY A 17 -4.81 -3.08 8.32
CA GLY A 17 -3.63 -3.15 7.46
C GLY A 17 -3.85 -2.50 6.10
N THR A 18 -5.01 -2.75 5.48
CA THR A 18 -5.39 -2.13 4.21
C THR A 18 -5.63 -0.62 4.35
N LEU A 19 -6.25 -0.19 5.45
CA LEU A 19 -6.56 1.21 5.71
C LEU A 19 -5.29 2.03 5.97
N ILE A 20 -4.37 1.51 6.79
CA ILE A 20 -3.05 2.12 7.03
C ILE A 20 -2.25 2.17 5.72
N PHE A 21 -2.26 1.08 4.94
CA PHE A 21 -1.60 1.04 3.64
C PHE A 21 -2.16 2.10 2.68
N SER A 22 -3.48 2.23 2.58
CA SER A 22 -4.12 3.23 1.75
C SER A 22 -3.80 4.66 2.18
N VAL A 23 -3.65 4.92 3.49
CA VAL A 23 -3.27 6.23 4.02
C VAL A 23 -1.81 6.55 3.73
N LEU A 24 -0.91 5.56 3.78
CA LEU A 24 0.51 5.73 3.44
C LEU A 24 0.75 5.85 1.93
N ALA A 25 -0.09 5.23 1.10
CA ALA A 25 -0.04 5.35 -0.36
C ALA A 25 -0.52 6.73 -0.86
N MET A 26 -1.39 7.42 -0.11
CA MET A 26 -1.90 8.75 -0.47
C MET A 26 -0.79 9.79 -0.70
N PRO A 27 0.23 9.92 0.18
CA PRO A 27 1.40 10.77 -0.05
C PRO A 27 2.15 10.49 -1.36
N ALA A 28 2.29 9.23 -1.78
CA ALA A 28 2.96 8.88 -3.04
C ALA A 28 2.16 9.42 -4.25
N VAL A 29 0.84 9.18 -4.28
CA VAL A 29 -0.05 9.75 -5.30
C VAL A 29 -0.03 11.29 -5.26
N GLY A 30 0.02 11.88 -4.07
CA GLY A 30 0.13 13.32 -3.89
C GLY A 30 1.44 13.91 -4.43
N LEU A 31 2.56 13.22 -4.19
CA LEU A 31 3.88 13.57 -4.72
C LEU A 31 3.93 13.48 -6.24
N ASP A 32 3.30 12.47 -6.84
CA ASP A 32 3.24 12.34 -8.29
C ASP A 32 2.39 13.47 -8.93
N LEU A 33 1.26 13.82 -8.30
CA LEU A 33 0.45 14.97 -8.72
C LEU A 33 1.23 16.30 -8.58
N ALA A 34 2.00 16.44 -7.50
CA ALA A 34 2.88 17.60 -7.28
C ALA A 34 4.01 17.66 -8.32
N ALA A 35 4.56 16.52 -8.74
CA ALA A 35 5.56 16.45 -9.80
C ALA A 35 5.00 16.92 -11.15
N GLN A 36 3.80 16.47 -11.52
CA GLN A 36 3.10 16.92 -12.71
C GLN A 36 2.76 18.43 -12.65
N TRP A 37 2.36 18.93 -11.48
CA TRP A 37 2.13 20.35 -11.28
C TRP A 37 3.43 21.16 -11.38
N ALA A 38 4.54 20.68 -10.81
CA ALA A 38 5.85 21.32 -10.87
C ALA A 38 6.40 21.41 -12.31
N THR A 39 6.13 20.41 -13.16
CA THR A 39 6.44 20.51 -14.60
C THR A 39 5.69 21.63 -15.31
N SER A 40 4.49 22.01 -14.86
CA SER A 40 3.72 23.12 -15.43
C SER A 40 4.31 24.50 -15.09
N ILE A 41 5.08 24.60 -13.99
CA ILE A 41 5.68 25.86 -13.49
C ILE A 41 7.12 26.05 -14.03
N GLY A 42 7.61 25.14 -14.87
CA GLY A 42 8.94 25.25 -15.50
C GLY A 42 10.11 24.79 -14.61
N VAL A 43 9.84 23.95 -13.60
CA VAL A 43 10.89 23.30 -12.81
C VAL A 43 11.75 22.40 -13.72
N SER A 44 13.05 22.34 -13.43
CA SER A 44 14.04 21.51 -14.13
C SER A 44 13.51 20.09 -14.39
N LYS A 45 13.63 19.63 -15.64
CA LYS A 45 13.25 18.27 -16.07
C LYS A 45 13.88 17.18 -15.20
N PHE A 46 15.06 17.45 -14.64
CA PHE A 46 15.74 16.53 -13.73
C PHE A 46 14.98 16.35 -12.41
N THR A 47 14.51 17.43 -11.79
CA THR A 47 13.78 17.37 -10.52
C THR A 47 12.42 16.72 -10.69
N ALA A 48 11.72 17.00 -11.80
CA ALA A 48 10.48 16.33 -12.14
C ALA A 48 10.65 14.83 -12.37
N ALA A 49 11.70 14.43 -13.10
CA ALA A 49 12.01 13.02 -13.34
C ALA A 49 12.42 12.28 -12.07
N ALA A 50 13.21 12.92 -11.19
CA ALA A 50 13.59 12.36 -9.91
C ALA A 50 12.38 12.19 -8.98
N LEU A 51 11.43 13.14 -8.99
CA LEU A 51 10.23 13.09 -8.14
C LEU A 51 9.21 12.05 -8.63
N SER A 52 8.98 11.99 -9.94
CA SER A 52 8.09 10.98 -10.54
C SER A 52 8.69 9.56 -10.40
N GLY A 53 9.98 9.39 -10.70
CA GLY A 53 10.65 8.09 -10.54
C GLY A 53 10.71 7.61 -9.09
N SER A 54 10.92 8.51 -8.12
CA SER A 54 10.88 8.14 -6.70
C SER A 54 9.47 7.79 -6.23
N SER A 55 8.43 8.49 -6.73
CA SER A 55 7.04 8.14 -6.46
C SER A 55 6.69 6.73 -6.97
N ASP A 56 7.04 6.42 -8.21
CA ASP A 56 6.79 5.10 -8.81
C ASP A 56 7.51 3.98 -8.05
N ILE A 57 8.77 4.20 -7.66
CA ILE A 57 9.55 3.21 -6.90
C ILE A 57 8.97 3.00 -5.49
N LEU A 58 8.61 4.08 -4.79
CA LEU A 58 8.00 4.00 -3.46
C LEU A 58 6.65 3.29 -3.53
N LEU A 59 5.81 3.65 -4.50
CA LEU A 59 4.51 3.02 -4.70
C LEU A 59 4.64 1.53 -5.06
N ALA A 60 5.57 1.18 -5.95
CA ALA A 60 5.82 -0.21 -6.33
C ALA A 60 6.35 -1.05 -5.16
N MET A 61 7.25 -0.49 -4.35
CA MET A 61 7.74 -1.15 -3.14
C MET A 61 6.61 -1.39 -2.14
N ASP A 62 5.79 -0.36 -1.87
CA ASP A 62 4.68 -0.46 -0.93
C ASP A 62 3.66 -1.50 -1.41
N LEU A 63 3.29 -1.47 -2.69
CA LEU A 63 2.36 -2.44 -3.29
C LEU A 63 2.89 -3.88 -3.17
N THR A 64 4.19 -4.06 -3.39
CA THR A 64 4.85 -5.38 -3.30
C THR A 64 4.83 -5.90 -1.86
N LEU A 65 5.17 -5.05 -0.89
CA LEU A 65 5.14 -5.40 0.53
C LEU A 65 3.71 -5.72 0.99
N PHE A 66 2.73 -4.96 0.54
CA PHE A 66 1.33 -5.19 0.84
C PHE A 66 0.79 -6.50 0.23
N ALA A 67 1.13 -6.77 -1.04
CA ALA A 67 0.78 -8.02 -1.70
C ALA A 67 1.41 -9.23 -1.00
N ALA A 68 2.68 -9.13 -0.56
CA ALA A 68 3.35 -10.16 0.22
C ALA A 68 2.67 -10.36 1.59
N TYR A 69 2.27 -9.28 2.26
CA TYR A 69 1.55 -9.33 3.53
C TYR A 69 0.18 -10.01 3.40
N ILE A 70 -0.62 -9.64 2.41
CA ILE A 70 -1.91 -10.27 2.14
C ILE A 70 -1.69 -11.75 1.81
N SER A 71 -0.78 -12.08 0.90
CA SER A 71 -0.52 -13.47 0.50
C SER A 71 -0.12 -14.34 1.69
N LYS A 72 0.77 -13.84 2.56
CA LYS A 72 1.18 -14.56 3.77
C LYS A 72 0.02 -14.75 4.74
N THR A 73 -0.77 -13.72 4.97
CA THR A 73 -1.93 -13.75 5.89
C THR A 73 -3.02 -14.69 5.36
N SER A 74 -3.36 -14.59 4.08
CA SER A 74 -4.32 -15.48 3.41
C SER A 74 -3.85 -16.94 3.44
N TRP A 75 -2.56 -17.20 3.22
CA TRP A 75 -2.01 -18.57 3.30
C TRP A 75 -2.10 -19.15 4.71
N LEU A 76 -1.79 -18.34 5.73
CA LEU A 76 -1.89 -18.73 7.14
C LEU A 76 -3.34 -19.09 7.50
N PHE A 77 -4.30 -18.29 7.03
CA PHE A 77 -5.73 -18.50 7.23
C PHE A 77 -6.26 -19.76 6.53
N VAL A 78 -5.90 -19.98 5.27
CA VAL A 78 -6.25 -21.21 4.53
C VAL A 78 -5.67 -22.43 5.24
N LYS A 79 -4.42 -22.34 5.70
CA LYS A 79 -3.76 -23.42 6.44
C LYS A 79 -4.44 -23.71 7.79
N GLU A 80 -4.91 -22.68 8.50
CA GLU A 80 -5.70 -22.85 9.73
C GLU A 80 -7.08 -23.45 9.48
N MET A 81 -7.75 -23.09 8.38
CA MET A 81 -9.04 -23.69 8.02
C MET A 81 -8.97 -25.16 7.60
N PHE A 82 -7.85 -25.60 7.01
CA PHE A 82 -7.64 -26.98 6.56
C PHE A 82 -6.96 -27.88 7.62
N LYS A 83 -6.77 -27.39 8.85
CA LYS A 83 -6.24 -28.15 9.98
C LYS A 83 -7.34 -28.52 10.96
#